data_AF-A0A2T2UJJ9-F1
#
_entry.id   AF-A0A2T2UJJ9-F1
#
_cell.length_a   1.000
_cell.length_b   1.000
_cell.length_c   1.000
_cell.angle_alpha   90.00
_cell.angle_beta   90.00
_cell.angle_gamma   90.00
#
_symmetry.space_group_name_H-M   'P 1'
#
loop_
_entity.id
_entity.type
_entity.pdbx_description
1 polymer ?
#
loop_
_entity_poly.entity_id
_entity_poly.type
_entity_poly.pdbx_seq_one_letter_code
_entity_poly.pdbx_strand_id
1 'polypeptide(L)'
;MQPRHCTIVVAILIAVAAGAWFYKREHDELRASARNTFEVRADLLRQYLHLMRTNVYALKGEIENGYTAIERGGAQARELDAIRYYPDHDIWGISGLAQEGGIDELSGTLTGLDSLADPGPKARTELSAVLGADHLFQTLVSRVPDIIWLYYTSKNDFIYIAPDPAIADFRFSDVLYDKAFWAQAKPAANPSQRQIISELYRDAYGQGLMISISSPVHIDGEFRGIASLDLGIDLLQDLTAIGTAAGDSLLVDEAGEIVARPGEFALDESYPVPPAEG
;
A
#
# COMPACT_ATOMS: atom_id res chain seq x y z
N MET A 1 -53.01 56.43 7.39
CA MET A 1 -51.76 55.65 7.50
C MET A 1 -50.59 56.56 7.18
N GLN A 2 -49.70 56.82 8.14
CA GLN A 2 -48.66 57.84 8.01
C GLN A 2 -47.51 57.37 7.10
N PRO A 3 -47.04 58.19 6.14
CA PRO A 3 -46.02 57.82 5.16
C PRO A 3 -44.70 57.32 5.76
N ARG A 4 -44.37 57.76 6.99
CA ARG A 4 -43.16 57.34 7.72
C ARG A 4 -43.15 55.85 8.10
N HIS A 5 -44.31 55.24 8.33
CA HIS A 5 -44.39 53.83 8.69
C HIS A 5 -44.14 52.92 7.47
N CYS A 6 -44.56 53.37 6.28
CA CYS A 6 -44.33 52.66 5.03
C CYS A 6 -42.83 52.62 4.67
N THR A 7 -42.12 53.74 4.86
CA THR A 7 -40.67 53.81 4.61
C THR A 7 -39.85 52.90 5.52
N ILE A 8 -40.22 52.79 6.81
CA ILE A 8 -39.53 51.93 7.77
C ILE A 8 -39.70 50.45 7.39
N VAL A 9 -40.93 50.02 7.05
CA VAL A 9 -41.19 48.63 6.64
C VAL A 9 -40.42 48.28 5.38
N VAL A 10 -40.37 49.17 4.38
CA VAL A 10 -39.60 48.95 3.15
C VAL A 10 -38.09 48.85 3.45
N ALA A 11 -37.55 49.70 4.32
CA ALA A 11 -36.14 49.63 4.72
C ALA A 11 -35.79 48.31 5.43
N ILE A 12 -36.68 47.81 6.31
CA ILE A 12 -36.51 46.52 6.98
C ILE A 12 -36.53 45.37 5.97
N LEU A 13 -37.47 45.37 5.02
CA LEU A 13 -37.56 44.33 3.99
C LEU A 13 -36.31 44.29 3.11
N ILE A 14 -35.77 45.46 2.72
CA ILE A 14 -34.51 45.55 1.97
C ILE A 14 -33.35 44.99 2.80
N ALA A 15 -33.26 45.33 4.08
CA ALA A 15 -32.21 44.82 4.96
C ALA A 15 -32.28 43.29 5.13
N VAL A 16 -33.47 42.73 5.30
CA VAL A 16 -33.67 41.27 5.38
C VAL A 16 -33.32 40.59 4.06
N ALA A 17 -33.75 41.15 2.92
CA ALA A 17 -33.43 40.59 1.60
C ALA A 17 -31.92 40.64 1.31
N ALA A 18 -31.25 41.74 1.64
CA ALA A 18 -29.79 41.89 1.52
C ALA A 18 -29.06 40.90 2.44
N GLY A 19 -29.52 40.73 3.69
CA GLY A 19 -28.99 39.76 4.63
C GLY A 19 -29.15 38.32 4.15
N ALA A 20 -30.33 37.96 3.65
CA ALA A 20 -30.60 36.63 3.08
C ALA A 20 -29.77 36.35 1.83
N TRP A 21 -29.58 37.35 0.96
CA TRP A 21 -28.72 37.24 -0.21
C TRP A 21 -27.26 37.07 0.16
N PHE A 22 -26.75 37.86 1.12
CA PHE A 22 -25.40 37.74 1.63
C PHE A 22 -25.16 36.37 2.28
N TYR A 23 -26.09 35.92 3.12
CA TYR A 23 -26.03 34.58 3.73
C TYR A 23 -26.00 33.46 2.68
N LYS A 24 -26.88 33.53 1.68
CA LYS A 24 -26.91 32.53 0.60
C LYS A 24 -25.60 32.52 -0.18
N ARG A 25 -25.08 33.70 -0.53
CA ARG A 25 -23.82 33.84 -1.25
C ARG A 25 -22.65 33.26 -0.45
N GLU A 26 -22.51 33.64 0.81
CA GLU A 26 -21.45 33.14 1.69
C GLU A 26 -21.53 31.61 1.83
N HIS A 27 -22.74 31.09 2.00
CA HIS A 27 -22.97 29.64 2.12
C HIS A 27 -22.66 28.89 0.81
N ASP A 28 -23.00 29.46 -0.35
CA ASP A 28 -22.67 28.90 -1.65
C ASP A 28 -21.15 28.94 -1.91
N GLU A 29 -20.47 30.03 -1.51
CA GLU A 29 -19.01 30.16 -1.58
C GLU A 29 -18.30 29.14 -0.66
N LEU A 30 -18.77 28.96 0.58
CA LEU A 30 -18.26 27.96 1.52
C LEU A 30 -18.44 26.53 1.00
N ARG A 31 -19.62 26.20 0.46
CA ARG A 31 -19.88 24.89 -0.13
C ARG A 31 -19.01 24.62 -1.35
N ALA A 32 -18.87 25.61 -2.23
CA ALA A 32 -18.02 25.49 -3.41
C ALA A 32 -16.56 25.29 -3.00
N SER A 33 -16.06 26.05 -2.03
CA SER A 33 -14.69 25.89 -1.50
C SER A 33 -14.49 24.52 -0.86
N ALA A 34 -15.42 24.05 -0.03
CA ALA A 34 -15.33 22.74 0.60
C ALA A 34 -15.33 21.60 -0.42
N ARG A 35 -16.23 21.68 -1.41
CA ARG A 35 -16.30 20.70 -2.50
C ARG A 35 -15.01 20.67 -3.34
N ASN A 36 -14.49 21.84 -3.72
CA ASN A 36 -13.27 21.92 -4.51
C ASN A 36 -12.08 21.33 -3.75
N THR A 37 -11.93 21.65 -2.46
CA THR A 37 -10.88 21.06 -1.62
C THR A 37 -11.05 19.54 -1.48
N PHE A 38 -12.27 19.04 -1.29
CA PHE A 38 -12.54 17.60 -1.26
C PHE A 38 -12.17 16.91 -2.57
N GLU A 39 -12.55 17.48 -3.72
CA GLU A 39 -12.21 16.95 -5.05
C GLU A 39 -10.68 16.91 -5.25
N VAL A 40 -9.96 17.97 -4.85
CA VAL A 40 -8.48 17.98 -4.89
C VAL A 40 -7.87 16.89 -4.02
N ARG A 41 -8.32 16.74 -2.77
CA ARG A 41 -7.83 15.69 -1.85
C ARG A 41 -8.08 14.29 -2.41
N ALA A 42 -9.29 14.05 -2.91
CA ALA A 42 -9.67 12.78 -3.52
C ALA A 42 -8.83 12.45 -4.76
N ASP A 43 -8.58 13.45 -5.61
CA ASP A 43 -7.78 13.25 -6.82
C ASP A 43 -6.30 13.02 -6.51
N LEU A 44 -5.74 13.68 -5.50
CA LEU A 44 -4.37 13.42 -5.03
C LEU A 44 -4.24 12.01 -4.44
N LEU A 45 -5.18 11.59 -3.58
CA LEU A 45 -5.22 10.23 -3.05
C LEU A 45 -5.33 9.17 -4.16
N ARG A 46 -6.21 9.39 -5.13
CA ARG A 46 -6.36 8.49 -6.29
C ARG A 46 -5.08 8.40 -7.10
N GLN A 47 -4.43 9.53 -7.38
CA GLN A 47 -3.17 9.55 -8.14
C GLN A 47 -2.05 8.84 -7.37
N TYR A 48 -1.94 9.10 -6.07
CA TYR A 48 -0.94 8.45 -5.21
C TYR A 48 -1.14 6.93 -5.16
N LEU A 49 -2.34 6.47 -4.83
CA LEU A 49 -2.66 5.04 -4.80
C LEU A 49 -2.49 4.40 -6.18
N HIS A 50 -2.86 5.10 -7.26
CA HIS A 50 -2.64 4.60 -8.62
C HIS A 50 -1.14 4.42 -8.94
N LEU A 51 -0.29 5.35 -8.52
CA LEU A 51 1.16 5.22 -8.66
C LEU A 51 1.69 4.02 -7.89
N MET A 52 1.30 3.85 -6.62
CA MET A 52 1.74 2.73 -5.79
C MET A 52 1.29 1.38 -6.37
N ARG A 53 0.03 1.30 -6.83
CA ARG A 53 -0.50 0.14 -7.55
C ARG A 53 0.31 -0.19 -8.81
N THR A 54 0.69 0.84 -9.57
CA THR A 54 1.50 0.67 -10.79
C THR A 54 2.89 0.14 -10.44
N ASN A 55 3.51 0.61 -9.36
CA ASN A 55 4.81 0.12 -8.90
C ASN A 55 4.77 -1.38 -8.53
N VAL A 56 3.76 -1.81 -7.77
CA VAL A 56 3.59 -3.24 -7.43
C VAL A 56 3.28 -4.08 -8.66
N TYR A 57 2.52 -3.54 -9.62
CA TYR A 57 2.26 -4.21 -10.88
C TYR A 57 3.53 -4.36 -11.73
N ALA A 58 4.38 -3.32 -11.77
CA ALA A 58 5.67 -3.37 -12.43
C ALA A 58 6.60 -4.40 -11.78
N LEU A 59 6.63 -4.47 -10.44
CA LEU A 59 7.40 -5.47 -9.71
C LEU A 59 6.95 -6.90 -10.02
N LYS A 60 5.63 -7.15 -9.99
CA LYS A 60 5.06 -8.41 -10.45
C LYS A 60 5.55 -8.75 -11.87
N GLY A 61 5.41 -7.80 -12.79
CA GLY A 61 5.79 -8.00 -14.20
C GLY A 61 7.29 -8.31 -14.37
N GLU A 62 8.16 -7.64 -13.60
CA GLU A 62 9.60 -7.89 -13.62
C GLU A 62 9.93 -9.32 -13.18
N ILE A 63 9.30 -9.80 -12.10
CA ILE A 63 9.46 -11.18 -11.63
C ILE A 63 8.95 -12.18 -12.67
N GLU A 64 7.78 -11.94 -13.26
CA GLU A 64 7.19 -12.84 -14.28
C GLU A 64 8.05 -12.92 -15.55
N ASN A 65 8.53 -11.78 -16.02
CA ASN A 65 9.39 -11.68 -17.19
C ASN A 65 10.78 -12.27 -16.92
N GLY A 66 11.36 -11.99 -15.76
CA GLY A 66 12.65 -12.54 -15.32
C GLY A 66 12.62 -14.07 -15.27
N TYR A 67 11.56 -14.65 -14.70
CA TYR A 67 11.37 -16.10 -14.67
C TYR A 67 11.33 -16.68 -16.09
N THR A 68 10.51 -16.10 -16.98
CA THR A 68 10.36 -16.56 -18.36
C THR A 68 11.66 -16.42 -19.16
N ALA A 69 12.43 -15.36 -18.92
CA ALA A 69 13.72 -15.14 -19.56
C ALA A 69 14.74 -16.21 -19.17
N ILE A 70 14.78 -16.59 -17.89
CA ILE A 70 15.67 -17.65 -17.39
C ILE A 70 15.29 -19.01 -17.97
N GLU A 71 14.00 -19.35 -18.03
CA GLU A 71 13.57 -20.61 -18.68
C GLU A 71 13.94 -20.70 -20.16
N ARG A 72 14.08 -19.55 -20.84
CA ARG A 72 14.55 -19.45 -22.23
C ARG A 72 16.08 -19.46 -22.36
N GLY A 73 16.81 -19.78 -21.30
CA GLY A 73 18.27 -19.85 -21.29
C GLY A 73 18.95 -18.57 -20.81
N GLY A 74 18.22 -17.67 -20.15
CA GLY A 74 18.79 -16.52 -19.43
C GLY A 74 19.67 -16.94 -18.26
N ALA A 75 20.55 -16.04 -17.83
CA ALA A 75 21.43 -16.29 -16.69
C ALA A 75 20.65 -16.28 -15.36
N GLN A 76 21.02 -17.19 -14.45
CA GLN A 76 20.51 -17.17 -13.07
C GLN A 76 21.20 -16.07 -12.24
N ALA A 77 20.54 -15.67 -11.16
CA ALA A 77 21.11 -14.75 -10.18
C ALA A 77 22.33 -15.40 -9.52
N ARG A 78 23.45 -14.67 -9.46
CA ARG A 78 24.72 -15.18 -8.90
C ARG A 78 24.65 -15.29 -7.38
N GLU A 79 23.79 -14.48 -6.79
CA GLU A 79 23.53 -14.36 -5.36
C GLU A 79 22.96 -15.66 -4.79
N LEU A 80 22.36 -16.54 -5.62
CA LEU A 80 21.89 -17.85 -5.19
C LEU A 80 22.97 -18.72 -4.55
N ASP A 81 24.22 -18.57 -4.98
CA ASP A 81 25.34 -19.35 -4.43
C ASP A 81 25.69 -18.92 -2.99
N ALA A 82 25.16 -17.79 -2.52
CA ALA A 82 25.33 -17.30 -1.15
C ALA A 82 24.26 -17.79 -0.17
N ILE A 83 23.25 -18.55 -0.64
CA ILE A 83 22.24 -19.15 0.23
C ILE A 83 22.93 -20.03 1.27
N ARG A 84 22.65 -19.76 2.54
CA ARG A 84 23.18 -20.53 3.66
C ARG A 84 22.18 -20.64 4.78
N TYR A 85 22.45 -21.58 5.68
CA TYR A 85 21.70 -21.75 6.89
C TYR A 85 22.20 -20.82 8.00
N TYR A 86 21.28 -20.18 8.72
CA TYR A 86 21.54 -19.32 9.88
C TYR A 86 21.07 -20.06 11.15
N PRO A 87 21.99 -20.74 11.88
CA PRO A 87 21.62 -21.65 12.96
C PRO A 87 20.90 -20.98 14.13
N ASP A 88 21.22 -19.72 14.42
CA ASP A 88 20.62 -18.97 15.54
C ASP A 88 19.12 -18.68 15.32
N HIS A 89 18.64 -18.82 14.09
CA HIS A 89 17.28 -18.50 13.68
C HIS A 89 16.54 -19.65 13.00
N ASP A 90 17.20 -20.81 12.82
CA ASP A 90 16.66 -22.00 12.17
C ASP A 90 16.05 -21.69 10.79
N ILE A 91 16.82 -20.99 9.94
CA ILE A 91 16.34 -20.48 8.65
C ILE A 91 17.43 -20.50 7.59
N TRP A 92 17.05 -20.69 6.33
CA TRP A 92 17.93 -20.53 5.17
C TRP A 92 17.73 -19.15 4.55
N GLY A 93 18.77 -18.59 3.94
CA GLY A 93 18.63 -17.29 3.29
C GLY A 93 19.90 -16.63 2.80
N ILE A 94 19.75 -15.38 2.38
CA ILE A 94 20.80 -14.42 2.04
C ILE A 94 20.41 -13.12 2.76
N SER A 95 21.21 -12.72 3.76
CA SER A 95 21.03 -11.41 4.40
C SER A 95 21.49 -10.30 3.45
N GLY A 96 20.78 -9.18 3.42
CA GLY A 96 21.29 -7.93 2.82
C GLY A 96 22.35 -7.25 3.68
N LEU A 97 22.51 -7.65 4.95
CA LEU A 97 23.42 -7.00 5.89
C LEU A 97 24.80 -7.67 5.91
N ALA A 98 25.85 -6.89 5.62
CA ALA A 98 27.24 -7.34 5.71
C ALA A 98 27.61 -7.92 7.09
N GLN A 99 27.05 -7.37 8.17
CA GLN A 99 27.33 -7.83 9.54
C GLN A 99 26.81 -9.25 9.83
N GLU A 100 25.81 -9.72 9.08
CA GLU A 100 25.31 -11.10 9.15
C GLU A 100 26.04 -12.02 8.16
N GLY A 101 27.10 -11.51 7.50
CA GLY A 101 27.85 -12.15 6.41
C GLY A 101 27.15 -12.08 5.05
N GLY A 102 26.15 -11.21 4.93
CA GLY A 102 25.27 -11.07 3.76
C GLY A 102 25.94 -10.51 2.51
N ILE A 103 25.11 -10.10 1.55
CA ILE A 103 25.52 -9.37 0.34
C ILE A 103 25.02 -7.93 0.50
N ASP A 104 25.92 -6.98 0.75
CA ASP A 104 25.55 -5.58 1.01
C ASP A 104 25.05 -4.82 -0.23
N GLU A 105 25.27 -5.39 -1.42
CA GLU A 105 24.69 -4.86 -2.66
C GLU A 105 23.20 -5.18 -2.82
N LEU A 106 22.66 -6.16 -2.09
CA LEU A 106 21.24 -6.46 -2.12
C LEU A 106 20.46 -5.43 -1.30
N SER A 107 19.33 -4.99 -1.84
CA SER A 107 18.46 -4.03 -1.16
C SER A 107 17.58 -4.65 -0.09
N GLY A 108 17.60 -5.98 0.02
CA GLY A 108 16.71 -6.76 0.87
C GLY A 108 17.32 -8.05 1.37
N THR A 109 16.59 -8.71 2.26
CA THR A 109 16.96 -10.00 2.85
C THR A 109 16.04 -11.11 2.30
N LEU A 110 16.65 -12.18 1.79
CA LEU A 110 15.97 -13.41 1.39
C LEU A 110 15.99 -14.40 2.56
N THR A 111 14.83 -14.91 2.98
CA THR A 111 14.76 -16.00 3.97
C THR A 111 13.69 -17.02 3.57
N GLY A 112 13.86 -18.26 4.00
CA GLY A 112 12.91 -19.34 3.75
C GLY A 112 13.25 -20.60 4.54
N LEU A 113 12.30 -21.54 4.52
CA LEU A 113 12.45 -22.83 5.22
C LEU A 113 13.39 -23.77 4.44
N ASP A 114 13.30 -25.07 4.71
CA ASP A 114 14.12 -26.12 4.09
C ASP A 114 14.03 -26.15 2.54
N SER A 115 13.00 -25.55 1.95
CA SER A 115 12.85 -25.41 0.50
C SER A 115 14.01 -24.63 -0.15
N LEU A 116 14.72 -23.80 0.61
CA LEU A 116 15.90 -23.07 0.14
C LEU A 116 17.21 -23.85 0.29
N ALA A 117 17.25 -24.95 1.04
CA ALA A 117 18.46 -25.76 1.23
C ALA A 117 18.90 -26.44 -0.08
N ASP A 118 17.94 -26.97 -0.82
CA ASP A 118 18.13 -27.59 -2.14
C ASP A 118 16.93 -27.28 -3.05
N PRO A 119 16.83 -26.04 -3.56
CA PRO A 119 15.71 -25.64 -4.39
C PRO A 119 15.75 -26.41 -5.72
N GLY A 120 14.64 -27.06 -6.05
CA GLY A 120 14.46 -27.68 -7.36
C GLY A 120 14.54 -26.66 -8.51
N PRO A 121 14.64 -27.10 -9.78
CA PRO A 121 14.91 -26.20 -10.91
C PRO A 121 13.94 -25.02 -11.03
N LYS A 122 12.63 -25.25 -10.85
CA LYS A 122 11.62 -24.19 -10.89
C LYS A 122 11.77 -23.19 -9.74
N ALA A 123 12.06 -23.67 -8.53
CA ALA A 123 12.28 -22.81 -7.37
C ALA A 123 13.57 -21.97 -7.55
N ARG A 124 14.63 -22.54 -8.12
CA ARG A 124 15.85 -21.77 -8.49
C ARG A 124 15.57 -20.68 -9.51
N THR A 125 14.75 -20.95 -10.51
CA THR A 125 14.32 -19.94 -11.48
C THR A 125 13.51 -18.83 -10.81
N GLU A 126 12.60 -19.19 -9.91
CA GLU A 126 11.80 -18.23 -9.14
C GLU A 126 12.67 -17.34 -8.26
N LEU A 127 13.57 -17.92 -7.46
CA LEU A 127 14.52 -17.19 -6.63
C LEU A 127 15.41 -16.27 -7.48
N SER A 128 15.90 -16.75 -8.62
CA SER A 128 16.69 -15.94 -9.55
C SER A 128 15.90 -14.76 -10.12
N ALA A 129 14.62 -14.96 -10.44
CA ALA A 129 13.78 -13.89 -10.97
C ALA A 129 13.49 -12.82 -9.91
N VAL A 130 13.27 -13.23 -8.67
CA VAL A 130 13.05 -12.32 -7.53
C VAL A 130 14.32 -11.51 -7.23
N LEU A 131 15.48 -12.17 -7.13
CA LEU A 131 16.76 -11.50 -6.90
C LEU A 131 17.16 -10.60 -8.08
N GLY A 132 16.86 -11.02 -9.32
CA GLY A 132 17.07 -10.19 -10.51
C GLY A 132 16.25 -8.90 -10.52
N ALA A 133 15.10 -8.91 -9.84
CA ALA A 133 14.26 -7.73 -9.66
C ALA A 133 14.77 -6.77 -8.56
N ASP A 134 15.86 -7.08 -7.84
CA ASP A 134 16.33 -6.27 -6.68
C ASP A 134 16.55 -4.79 -7.02
N HIS A 135 17.03 -4.48 -8.22
CA HIS A 135 17.21 -3.10 -8.66
C HIS A 135 15.91 -2.26 -8.59
N LEU A 136 14.76 -2.90 -8.81
CA LEU A 136 13.46 -2.27 -8.68
C LEU A 136 13.06 -2.13 -7.20
N PHE A 137 13.42 -3.10 -6.35
CA PHE A 137 13.27 -2.96 -4.90
C PHE A 137 14.05 -1.74 -4.39
N GLN A 138 15.34 -1.65 -4.75
CA GLN A 138 16.22 -0.53 -4.42
C GLN A 138 15.61 0.80 -4.85
N THR A 139 15.14 0.87 -6.09
CA THR A 139 14.62 2.11 -6.68
C THR A 139 13.37 2.57 -5.95
N LEU A 140 12.45 1.65 -5.63
CA LEU A 140 11.19 2.01 -4.96
C LEU A 140 11.43 2.42 -3.52
N VAL A 141 12.15 1.62 -2.74
CA VAL A 141 12.41 1.88 -1.31
C VAL A 141 13.24 3.17 -1.13
N SER A 142 14.21 3.45 -2.00
CA SER A 142 15.04 4.66 -1.88
C SER A 142 14.38 5.96 -2.37
N ARG A 143 13.32 5.87 -3.17
CA ARG A 143 12.69 7.04 -3.82
C ARG A 143 11.30 7.38 -3.30
N VAL A 144 10.64 6.45 -2.63
CA VAL A 144 9.27 6.65 -2.12
C VAL A 144 9.29 6.52 -0.60
N PRO A 145 9.33 7.65 0.14
CA PRO A 145 9.55 7.67 1.58
C PRO A 145 8.52 6.89 2.42
N ASP A 146 7.29 6.73 1.92
CA ASP A 146 6.21 6.08 2.69
C ASP A 146 6.14 4.57 2.48
N ILE A 147 7.00 4.01 1.61
CA ILE A 147 7.14 2.56 1.49
C ILE A 147 7.87 2.07 2.72
N ILE A 148 7.15 1.34 3.57
CA ILE A 148 7.72 0.70 4.75
C ILE A 148 8.41 -0.60 4.33
N TRP A 149 7.70 -1.43 3.55
CA TRP A 149 8.21 -2.69 3.04
C TRP A 149 7.84 -2.88 1.59
N LEU A 150 8.74 -3.52 0.84
CA LEU A 150 8.47 -4.07 -0.48
C LEU A 150 8.96 -5.51 -0.48
N TYR A 151 8.09 -6.46 -0.81
CA TYR A 151 8.41 -7.87 -0.63
C TYR A 151 7.74 -8.77 -1.66
N TYR A 152 8.39 -9.91 -1.90
CA TYR A 152 7.82 -11.03 -2.61
C TYR A 152 7.71 -12.21 -1.66
N THR A 153 6.48 -12.67 -1.39
CA THR A 153 6.23 -13.91 -0.64
C THR A 153 5.93 -15.02 -1.62
N SER A 154 6.70 -16.12 -1.57
CA SER A 154 6.49 -17.29 -2.40
C SER A 154 5.52 -18.28 -1.75
N LYS A 155 4.84 -19.09 -2.56
CA LYS A 155 4.13 -20.29 -2.09
C LYS A 155 5.07 -21.43 -1.70
N ASN A 156 6.36 -21.30 -2.02
CA ASN A 156 7.42 -22.27 -1.76
C ASN A 156 8.22 -21.90 -0.50
N ASP A 157 7.56 -21.28 0.47
CA ASP A 157 8.05 -21.05 1.84
C ASP A 157 9.31 -20.17 1.93
N PHE A 158 9.33 -19.10 1.14
CA PHE A 158 10.36 -18.06 1.23
C PHE A 158 9.79 -16.66 1.01
N ILE A 159 10.51 -15.66 1.49
CA ILE A 159 10.25 -14.24 1.27
C ILE A 159 11.54 -13.50 0.93
N TYR A 160 11.45 -12.58 -0.03
CA TYR A 160 12.44 -11.53 -0.23
C TYR A 160 11.82 -10.20 0.17
N ILE A 161 12.45 -9.45 1.07
CA ILE A 161 11.89 -8.21 1.65
C ILE A 161 12.95 -7.10 1.70
N ALA A 162 12.57 -5.90 1.28
CA ALA A 162 13.38 -4.69 1.30
C ALA A 162 12.64 -3.53 2.02
N PRO A 163 13.34 -2.58 2.69
CA PRO A 163 14.79 -2.58 2.94
C PRO A 163 15.22 -3.79 3.78
N ASP A 164 16.49 -4.15 3.77
CA ASP A 164 17.12 -5.36 4.32
C ASP A 164 16.99 -5.48 5.86
N PRO A 165 15.93 -6.14 6.39
CA PRO A 165 15.86 -6.35 7.82
C PRO A 165 16.94 -7.35 8.26
N ALA A 166 17.39 -7.21 9.52
CA ALA A 166 18.14 -8.27 10.17
C ALA A 166 17.27 -9.54 10.26
N ILE A 167 17.87 -10.72 10.09
CA ILE A 167 17.14 -12.00 10.13
C ILE A 167 16.48 -12.22 11.50
N ALA A 168 17.11 -11.68 12.56
CA ALA A 168 16.56 -11.68 13.90
C ALA A 168 15.24 -10.89 14.00
N ASP A 169 15.14 -9.78 13.27
CA ASP A 169 13.99 -8.87 13.29
C ASP A 169 12.88 -9.38 12.38
N PHE A 170 13.21 -9.84 11.17
CA PHE A 170 12.24 -10.37 10.22
C PHE A 170 12.82 -11.54 9.42
N ARG A 171 12.01 -12.61 9.30
CA ARG A 171 12.29 -13.74 8.42
C ARG A 171 11.00 -14.44 8.01
N PHE A 172 11.07 -15.27 6.99
CA PHE A 172 9.95 -16.11 6.59
C PHE A 172 9.45 -16.96 7.77
N SER A 173 8.13 -17.02 7.90
CA SER A 173 7.41 -18.03 8.68
C SER A 173 6.07 -18.30 8.01
N ASP A 174 5.50 -19.48 8.26
CA ASP A 174 4.19 -19.89 7.76
C ASP A 174 3.04 -18.94 8.20
N VAL A 175 3.20 -18.27 9.34
CA VAL A 175 2.30 -17.20 9.83
C VAL A 175 2.09 -16.08 8.80
N LEU A 176 3.02 -15.87 7.87
CA LEU A 176 2.84 -14.90 6.77
C LEU A 176 1.67 -15.26 5.86
N TYR A 177 1.32 -16.54 5.73
CA TYR A 177 0.19 -16.99 4.92
C TYR A 177 -1.18 -16.69 5.55
N ASP A 178 -1.22 -16.33 6.83
CA ASP A 178 -2.44 -15.92 7.51
C ASP A 178 -2.67 -14.39 7.45
N LYS A 179 -1.69 -13.63 6.97
CA LYS A 179 -1.77 -12.17 6.87
C LYS A 179 -2.68 -11.74 5.72
N ALA A 180 -3.31 -10.57 5.87
CA ALA A 180 -4.28 -10.03 4.92
C ALA A 180 -3.74 -9.98 3.48
N PHE A 181 -2.49 -9.50 3.30
CA PHE A 181 -1.83 -9.43 1.99
C PHE A 181 -1.80 -10.78 1.25
N TRP A 182 -1.68 -11.90 1.98
CA TRP A 182 -1.66 -13.25 1.40
C TRP A 182 -3.04 -13.86 1.33
N ALA A 183 -3.76 -13.85 2.46
CA ALA A 183 -5.05 -14.51 2.61
C ALA A 183 -6.09 -13.96 1.63
N GLN A 184 -6.07 -12.65 1.35
CA GLN A 184 -6.99 -12.00 0.43
C GLN A 184 -6.54 -12.12 -1.04
N ALA A 185 -5.23 -12.18 -1.34
CA ALA A 185 -4.75 -12.19 -2.73
C ALA A 185 -4.56 -13.60 -3.32
N LYS A 186 -4.51 -14.65 -2.49
CA LYS A 186 -4.35 -16.04 -2.97
C LYS A 186 -5.52 -16.46 -3.88
N PRO A 187 -5.31 -17.38 -4.85
CA PRO A 187 -6.32 -17.73 -5.86
C PRO A 187 -7.68 -18.17 -5.31
N ALA A 188 -7.69 -18.81 -4.13
CA ALA A 188 -8.94 -19.27 -3.49
C ALA A 188 -9.85 -18.10 -3.07
N ALA A 189 -9.29 -16.98 -2.61
CA ALA A 189 -10.01 -15.78 -2.23
C ALA A 189 -10.15 -14.77 -3.38
N ASN A 190 -9.22 -14.81 -4.34
CA ASN A 190 -9.18 -13.93 -5.49
C ASN A 190 -9.06 -14.71 -6.82
N PRO A 191 -10.14 -15.39 -7.26
CA PRO A 191 -10.14 -16.13 -8.53
C PRO A 191 -9.90 -15.25 -9.75
N SER A 192 -10.21 -13.95 -9.64
CA SER A 192 -9.96 -12.96 -10.69
C SER A 192 -8.50 -12.52 -10.81
N GLN A 193 -7.62 -12.98 -9.90
CA GLN A 193 -6.18 -12.66 -9.87
C GLN A 193 -5.91 -11.14 -9.90
N ARG A 194 -6.84 -10.35 -9.35
CA ARG A 194 -6.74 -8.89 -9.33
C ARG A 194 -5.75 -8.44 -8.26
N GLN A 195 -5.11 -7.30 -8.49
CA GLN A 195 -4.40 -6.63 -7.41
C GLN A 195 -5.40 -6.17 -6.36
N ILE A 196 -5.04 -6.34 -5.09
CA ILE A 196 -5.85 -5.95 -3.93
C ILE A 196 -5.16 -4.85 -3.14
N ILE A 197 -5.93 -4.16 -2.30
CA ILE A 197 -5.45 -3.32 -1.21
C ILE A 197 -6.03 -3.91 0.06
N SER A 198 -5.21 -4.16 1.08
CA SER A 198 -5.69 -4.71 2.35
C SER A 198 -6.53 -3.70 3.13
N GLU A 199 -7.26 -4.20 4.11
CA GLU A 199 -7.73 -3.40 5.25
C GLU A 199 -6.55 -2.77 5.99
N LEU A 200 -6.84 -1.75 6.82
CA LEU A 200 -5.84 -1.16 7.69
C LEU A 200 -5.39 -2.19 8.73
N TYR A 201 -4.09 -2.32 8.96
CA TYR A 201 -3.57 -3.21 10.01
C TYR A 201 -2.34 -2.62 10.68
N ARG A 202 -1.98 -3.19 11.83
CA ARG A 202 -0.75 -2.87 12.54
C ARG A 202 0.37 -3.76 12.07
N ASP A 203 1.49 -3.16 11.70
CA ASP A 203 2.71 -3.90 11.38
C ASP A 203 3.09 -4.84 12.53
N ALA A 204 3.40 -6.09 12.17
CA ALA A 204 3.84 -7.08 13.14
C ALA A 204 5.22 -6.74 13.74
N TYR A 205 5.98 -5.85 13.08
CA TYR A 205 7.35 -5.49 13.42
C TYR A 205 7.52 -4.04 13.91
N GLY A 206 6.40 -3.38 14.26
CA GLY A 206 6.41 -2.12 14.99
C GLY A 206 6.48 -0.84 14.16
N GLN A 207 6.36 -0.91 12.83
CA GLN A 207 6.38 0.27 11.94
C GLN A 207 5.07 1.08 11.95
N GLY A 208 4.08 0.70 12.76
CA GLY A 208 2.84 1.46 12.94
C GLY A 208 1.67 0.90 12.14
N LEU A 209 0.76 1.79 11.72
CA LEU A 209 -0.43 1.45 10.94
C LEU A 209 -0.11 1.52 9.45
N MET A 210 -0.59 0.55 8.69
CA MET A 210 -0.29 0.41 7.27
C MET A 210 -1.39 -0.30 6.49
N ILE A 211 -1.35 -0.12 5.19
CA ILE A 211 -2.08 -0.92 4.21
C ILE A 211 -1.08 -1.61 3.27
N SER A 212 -1.44 -2.79 2.76
CA SER A 212 -0.67 -3.46 1.71
C SER A 212 -1.34 -3.30 0.36
N ILE A 213 -0.56 -3.10 -0.68
CA ILE A 213 -0.98 -3.31 -2.07
C ILE A 213 -0.34 -4.60 -2.57
N SER A 214 -1.15 -5.57 -2.97
CA SER A 214 -0.68 -6.93 -3.27
C SER A 214 -1.13 -7.43 -4.64
N SER A 215 -0.16 -7.90 -5.43
CA SER A 215 -0.35 -8.43 -6.78
C SER A 215 0.03 -9.92 -6.83
N PRO A 216 -0.93 -10.81 -7.12
CA PRO A 216 -0.64 -12.24 -7.32
C PRO A 216 0.25 -12.46 -8.55
N VAL A 217 1.37 -13.15 -8.36
CA VAL A 217 2.36 -13.49 -9.40
C VAL A 217 2.03 -14.88 -9.96
N HIS A 218 1.91 -14.97 -11.27
CA HIS A 218 1.60 -16.21 -11.98
C HIS A 218 2.60 -16.46 -13.11
N ILE A 219 3.09 -17.69 -13.19
CA ILE A 219 3.98 -18.15 -14.27
C ILE A 219 3.28 -19.29 -14.98
N ASP A 220 3.11 -19.17 -16.30
CA ASP A 220 2.41 -20.15 -17.14
C ASP A 220 1.01 -20.50 -16.61
N GLY A 221 0.32 -19.51 -16.03
CA GLY A 221 -1.00 -19.70 -15.42
C GLY A 221 -0.99 -20.34 -14.02
N GLU A 222 0.17 -20.73 -13.50
CA GLU A 222 0.31 -21.24 -12.13
C GLU A 222 0.65 -20.10 -11.15
N PHE A 223 -0.13 -19.98 -10.08
CA PHE A 223 0.21 -19.09 -8.96
C PHE A 223 1.58 -19.46 -8.39
N ARG A 224 2.46 -18.48 -8.20
CA ARG A 224 3.80 -18.65 -7.60
C ARG A 224 3.94 -17.96 -6.26
N GLY A 225 3.35 -16.79 -6.11
CA GLY A 225 3.51 -15.98 -4.91
C GLY A 225 2.80 -14.65 -5.06
N ILE A 226 3.14 -13.71 -4.19
CA ILE A 226 2.52 -12.39 -4.13
C ILE A 226 3.64 -11.36 -3.99
N ALA A 227 3.64 -10.38 -4.90
CA ALA A 227 4.43 -9.17 -4.76
C ALA A 227 3.58 -8.13 -4.01
N SER A 228 4.13 -7.56 -2.95
CA SER A 228 3.42 -6.68 -2.03
C SER A 228 4.26 -5.46 -1.67
N LEU A 229 3.58 -4.36 -1.38
CA LEU A 229 4.15 -3.12 -0.90
C LEU A 229 3.30 -2.62 0.27
N ASP A 230 3.94 -2.38 1.40
CA ASP A 230 3.29 -1.83 2.60
C ASP A 230 3.52 -0.32 2.67
N LEU A 231 2.42 0.42 2.78
CA LEU A 231 2.39 1.87 2.89
C LEU A 231 2.06 2.29 4.31
N GLY A 232 2.88 3.19 4.86
CA GLY A 232 2.50 3.94 6.05
C GLY A 232 1.30 4.84 5.77
N ILE A 233 0.49 5.10 6.81
CA ILE A 233 -0.71 5.94 6.66
C ILE A 233 -0.44 7.44 6.75
N ASP A 234 0.75 7.88 7.18
CA ASP A 234 1.05 9.29 7.45
C ASP A 234 0.79 10.18 6.22
N LEU A 235 1.31 9.81 5.05
CA LEU A 235 1.04 10.56 3.83
C LEU A 235 -0.45 10.52 3.45
N LEU A 236 -1.13 9.38 3.66
CA LEU A 236 -2.57 9.30 3.40
C LEU A 236 -3.34 10.29 4.31
N GLN A 237 -2.95 10.41 5.57
CA GLN A 237 -3.51 11.40 6.50
C GLN A 237 -3.22 12.84 6.04
N ASP A 238 -1.97 13.14 5.66
CA ASP A 238 -1.60 14.46 5.15
C ASP A 238 -2.41 14.83 3.91
N LEU A 239 -2.58 13.90 2.98
CA LEU A 239 -3.40 14.09 1.77
C LEU A 239 -4.87 14.37 2.11
N THR A 240 -5.42 13.78 3.18
CA THR A 240 -6.79 14.12 3.65
C THR A 240 -6.90 15.51 4.27
N ALA A 241 -5.77 16.12 4.66
CA ALA A 241 -5.72 17.41 5.35
C ALA A 241 -5.28 18.58 4.44
N ILE A 242 -4.89 18.33 3.18
CA ILE A 242 -4.40 19.38 2.25
C ILE A 242 -5.43 20.51 2.09
N GLY A 243 -4.95 21.75 2.17
CA GLY A 243 -5.79 22.95 2.00
C GLY A 243 -6.75 23.20 3.15
N THR A 244 -7.57 24.23 3.03
CA THR A 244 -8.55 24.62 4.06
C THR A 244 -9.96 24.46 3.52
N ALA A 245 -10.82 23.80 4.28
CA ALA A 245 -12.23 23.60 3.96
C ALA A 245 -13.06 23.51 5.24
N ALA A 246 -14.36 23.78 5.12
CA ALA A 246 -15.29 23.46 6.19
C ALA A 246 -15.53 21.94 6.22
N GLY A 247 -15.23 21.31 7.37
CA GLY A 247 -15.36 19.87 7.59
C GLY A 247 -14.09 19.07 7.24
N ASP A 248 -14.12 17.78 7.60
CA ASP A 248 -13.01 16.85 7.42
C ASP A 248 -13.21 15.93 6.22
N SER A 249 -12.11 15.41 5.69
CA SER A 249 -12.11 14.37 4.66
C SER A 249 -11.61 13.07 5.29
N LEU A 250 -12.32 11.98 5.02
CA LEU A 250 -12.00 10.65 5.56
C LEU A 250 -11.72 9.73 4.37
N LEU A 251 -10.66 8.93 4.47
CA LEU A 251 -10.45 7.78 3.60
C LEU A 251 -11.04 6.56 4.29
N VAL A 252 -12.00 5.92 3.64
CA VAL A 252 -12.69 4.72 4.13
C VAL A 252 -12.51 3.59 3.14
N ASP A 253 -12.43 2.37 3.65
CA ASP A 253 -12.38 1.17 2.82
C ASP A 253 -13.78 0.69 2.38
N GLU A 254 -13.83 -0.45 1.70
CA GLU A 254 -15.09 -1.04 1.19
C GLU A 254 -16.01 -1.56 2.31
N ALA A 255 -15.48 -1.80 3.51
CA ALA A 255 -16.23 -2.21 4.70
C ALA A 255 -16.74 -1.02 5.52
N GLY A 256 -16.26 0.20 5.23
CA GLY A 256 -16.59 1.43 5.93
C GLY A 256 -15.67 1.73 7.11
N GLU A 257 -14.53 1.04 7.21
CA GLU A 257 -13.49 1.29 8.20
C GLU A 257 -12.61 2.46 7.76
N ILE A 258 -12.17 3.27 8.72
CA ILE A 258 -11.33 4.43 8.45
C ILE A 258 -9.89 3.97 8.21
N VAL A 259 -9.36 4.28 7.04
CA VAL A 259 -7.95 4.02 6.66
C VAL A 259 -7.08 5.23 6.99
N ALA A 260 -7.60 6.45 6.78
CA ALA A 260 -6.90 7.68 7.10
C ALA A 260 -7.87 8.83 7.39
N ARG A 261 -7.56 9.63 8.41
CA ARG A 261 -8.24 10.90 8.69
C ARG A 261 -7.29 11.90 9.36
N PRO A 262 -7.66 13.20 9.40
CA PRO A 262 -6.94 14.18 10.21
C PRO A 262 -6.92 13.79 11.70
N GLY A 263 -5.74 13.91 12.31
CA GLY A 263 -5.51 13.61 13.72
C GLY A 263 -5.45 12.12 14.05
N GLU A 264 -5.35 11.81 15.35
CA GLU A 264 -5.28 10.42 15.84
C GLU A 264 -6.61 9.70 15.68
N PHE A 265 -6.58 8.44 15.25
CA PHE A 265 -7.74 7.55 15.11
C PHE A 265 -7.43 6.12 15.54
N ALA A 266 -8.48 5.36 15.87
CA ALA A 266 -8.36 3.96 16.26
C ALA A 266 -8.46 3.03 15.04
N LEU A 267 -7.80 1.87 15.09
CA LEU A 267 -7.81 0.88 14.00
C LEU A 267 -9.24 0.46 13.59
N ASP A 268 -10.10 0.25 14.58
CA ASP A 268 -11.46 -0.26 14.37
C ASP A 268 -12.50 0.87 14.28
N GLU A 269 -12.05 2.11 14.00
CA GLU A 269 -12.94 3.25 13.85
C GLU A 269 -13.68 3.13 12.51
N SER A 270 -15.01 3.00 12.57
CA SER A 270 -15.86 2.92 11.37
C SER A 270 -16.67 4.19 11.18
N TYR A 271 -16.86 4.55 9.92
CA TYR A 271 -17.76 5.62 9.53
C TYR A 271 -18.95 5.03 8.78
N PRO A 272 -20.21 5.38 9.14
CA PRO A 272 -21.37 4.86 8.43
C PRO A 272 -21.39 5.40 6.99
N VAL A 273 -20.89 4.62 6.04
CA VAL A 273 -20.95 4.94 4.62
C VAL A 273 -22.40 4.71 4.15
N PRO A 274 -23.09 5.72 3.59
CA PRO A 274 -24.38 5.50 2.95
C PRO A 274 -24.21 4.45 1.84
N PRO A 275 -25.17 3.53 1.63
CA PRO A 275 -25.07 2.55 0.57
C PRO A 275 -24.82 3.27 -0.76
N ALA A 276 -23.84 2.78 -1.54
CA ALA A 276 -23.55 3.33 -2.86
C ALA A 276 -24.85 3.34 -3.68
N GLU A 277 -25.26 4.51 -4.18
CA GLU A 277 -26.37 4.59 -5.13
C GLU A 277 -25.98 3.78 -6.38
N GLY A 278 -26.67 2.66 -6.59
CA GLY A 278 -26.44 1.73 -7.71
C GLY A 278 -26.98 2.22 -9.04
#